data_AF-A0A6G9XPA7-F1
#
_entry.id   AF-A0A6G9XPA7-F1
#
_cell.length_a   1.000
_cell.length_b   1.000
_cell.length_c   1.000
_cell.angle_alpha   90.00
_cell.angle_beta   90.00
_cell.angle_gamma   90.00
#
_symmetry.space_group_name_H-M   'P 1'
#
loop_
_entity.id
_entity.type
_entity.pdbx_description
1 polymer ?
#
loop_
_entity_poly.entity_id
_entity_poly.type
_entity_poly.pdbx_seq_one_letter_code
_entity_poly.pdbx_strand_id
1 'polypeptide(L)' 'MDIPPADQNPAYIAKYLERIGALFGTPRAFAELFTVPLVITPNRLMTGP' A
#
# COMPACT_ATOMS: atom_id res chain seq x y z
N MET A 1 -8.96 15.07 -5.40
CA MET A 1 -7.54 14.71 -5.62
C MET A 1 -7.53 13.22 -5.85
N ASP A 2 -7.28 12.78 -7.08
CA ASP A 2 -7.16 11.36 -7.38
C ASP A 2 -5.86 10.83 -6.77
N ILE A 3 -5.95 9.76 -5.99
CA ILE A 3 -4.77 9.10 -5.45
C ILE A 3 -4.40 7.98 -6.42
N PRO A 4 -3.15 7.93 -6.91
CA PRO A 4 -2.75 6.92 -7.87
C PRO A 4 -2.86 5.51 -7.25
N PRO A 5 -3.23 4.49 -8.04
CA PRO A 5 -3.19 3.09 -7.63
C PRO A 5 -1.83 2.69 -7.06
N ALA A 6 -1.80 1.66 -6.21
CA ALA A 6 -0.61 1.34 -5.44
C ALA A 6 0.59 0.88 -6.29
N ASP A 7 0.37 0.36 -7.50
CA ASP A 7 1.42 0.04 -8.47
C ASP A 7 2.05 1.27 -9.13
N GLN A 8 1.39 2.43 -9.05
CA GLN A 8 1.89 3.72 -9.52
C GLN A 8 2.61 4.53 -8.43
N ASN A 9 2.76 3.98 -7.22
CA ASN A 9 3.53 4.59 -6.14
C ASN A 9 4.92 3.91 -6.00
N PRO A 10 6.01 4.54 -6.50
CA PRO A 10 7.32 3.92 -6.54
C PRO A 10 7.86 3.57 -5.15
N ALA A 11 7.60 4.41 -4.15
CA ALA A 11 8.04 4.17 -2.78
C ALA A 11 7.30 2.99 -2.13
N TYR A 12 6.01 2.84 -2.44
CA TYR A 12 5.22 1.69 -1.99
C TYR A 12 5.71 0.40 -2.61
N ILE A 13 5.92 0.39 -3.94
CA ILE A 13 6.43 -0.78 -4.65
C ILE A 13 7.82 -1.17 -4.14
N ALA A 14 8.75 -0.22 -3.99
CA ALA A 14 10.07 -0.51 -3.45
C ALA A 14 10.03 -1.18 -2.07
N LYS A 15 9.05 -0.81 -1.23
CA LYS A 15 8.90 -1.36 0.12
C LYS A 15 8.23 -2.74 0.16
N TYR A 16 7.33 -3.04 -0.78
CA TYR A 16 6.44 -4.21 -0.69
C TYR A 16 6.54 -5.20 -1.86
N LEU A 17 7.41 -4.97 -2.84
CA LEU A 17 7.50 -5.77 -4.08
C LEU A 17 7.56 -7.28 -3.82
N GLU A 18 8.40 -7.74 -2.90
CA GLU A 18 8.54 -9.16 -2.58
C GLU A 18 7.23 -9.76 -2.04
N ARG A 19 6.60 -9.07 -1.08
CA ARG A 19 5.32 -9.52 -0.49
C ARG A 19 4.18 -9.46 -1.49
N ILE A 20 4.19 -8.46 -2.37
CA ILE A 20 3.24 -8.33 -3.48
C ILE A 20 3.37 -9.54 -4.40
N GLY A 21 4.59 -9.90 -4.79
CA GLY A 21 4.86 -11.08 -5.61
C GLY A 21 4.39 -12.37 -4.93
N ALA A 22 4.71 -12.54 -3.64
CA ALA A 22 4.36 -13.75 -2.90
C ALA A 22 2.85 -13.96 -2.68
N LEU A 23 2.09 -12.88 -2.48
CA LEU A 23 0.66 -12.95 -2.12
C LEU A 23 -0.30 -12.69 -3.28
N PHE A 24 0.12 -11.90 -4.27
CA PHE A 24 -0.74 -11.40 -5.34
C PHE A 24 -0.14 -11.59 -6.75
N GLY A 25 1.08 -12.13 -6.84
CA GLY A 25 1.77 -12.42 -8.09
C GLY A 25 2.39 -11.19 -8.76
N THR A 26 1.59 -10.17 -9.07
CA THR A 26 2.07 -8.95 -9.77
C THR A 26 1.61 -7.66 -9.10
N PRO A 27 2.38 -6.56 -9.21
CA PRO A 27 1.94 -5.23 -8.77
C PRO A 27 0.59 -4.80 -9.33
N ARG A 28 0.33 -5.10 -10.62
CA ARG A 28 -0.94 -4.75 -11.27
C ARG A 28 -2.12 -5.49 -10.65
N ALA A 29 -2.01 -6.81 -10.46
CA ALA A 29 -3.06 -7.62 -9.84
C ALA A 29 -3.33 -7.17 -8.39
N PHE A 30 -2.29 -6.75 -7.68
CA PHE A 30 -2.43 -6.12 -6.37
C PHE A 30 -3.20 -4.79 -6.44
N ALA A 31 -2.85 -3.90 -7.38
CA ALA A 31 -3.50 -2.60 -7.53
C ALA A 31 -4.99 -2.69 -7.95
N GLU A 32 -5.37 -3.74 -8.68
CA GLU A 32 -6.77 -4.03 -9.02
C GLU A 32 -7.60 -4.38 -7.76
N LEU A 33 -6.99 -5.03 -6.77
CA LEU A 33 -7.64 -5.40 -5.49
C LEU A 33 -7.64 -4.25 -4.47
N PHE A 34 -6.59 -3.41 -4.48
CA PHE A 34 -6.39 -2.33 -3.53
C PHE A 34 -6.28 -0.98 -4.25
N THR A 35 -7.39 -0.59 -4.87
CA THR A 35 -7.50 0.58 -5.76
C THR A 35 -7.42 1.93 -5.06
N VAL A 36 -7.77 2.00 -3.76
CA VAL A 36 -7.75 3.24 -2.98
C VAL A 36 -6.82 3.08 -1.78
N PRO A 37 -5.76 3.89 -1.65
CA PRO A 37 -4.88 3.82 -0.49
C PRO A 37 -5.57 4.40 0.76
N LEU A 38 -5.42 3.70 1.88
CA LEU A 38 -5.78 4.20 3.20
C LEU A 38 -4.60 4.99 3.77
N VAL A 39 -4.72 6.31 3.83
CA VAL A 39 -3.75 7.17 4.53
C VAL A 39 -4.18 7.31 5.98
N ILE A 40 -3.40 6.73 6.89
CA ILE A 40 -3.67 6.82 8.33
C ILE A 40 -2.73 7.86 8.93
N THR A 41 -3.30 8.96 9.42
CA THR A 41 -2.57 9.98 10.21
C THR A 41 -2.97 9.84 11.67
N PRO A 42 -2.18 9.14 12.50
CA PRO A 42 -2.50 9.00 13.91
C PRO A 42 -2.38 10.36 14.61
N ASN A 43 -3.45 10.81 15.24
CA ASN A 43 -3.46 12.06 16.04
C ASN A 43 -3.02 11.84 17.50
N ARG A 44 -2.96 10.58 17.93
CA ARG A 44 -2.50 10.19 19.26
C ARG A 44 -1.95 8.78 19.18
N LEU A 45 -0.72 8.59 19.66
CA LEU A 45 -0.16 7.26 19.87
C LEU A 45 -0.57 6.79 21.26
N MET A 46 -1.28 5.66 21.34
CA MET A 46 -1.47 4.97 22.61
C MET A 46 -0.25 4.08 22.84
N THR A 47 0.59 4.46 23.81
CA THR A 47 1.61 3.56 24.35
C THR A 47 0.97 2.72 25.44
N GLY A 48 1.19 1.41 25.42
CA GLY A 48 0.74 0.49 26.47
C GLY A 48 1.40 0.81 27.83
N PRO A 49 0.94 0.14 28.91
CA PRO A 49 1.57 0.27 30.23
C PRO A 49 3.05 -0.12 30.23
#